data_AF-A0A537MVD1-F1
#
_entry.id   AF-A0A537MVD1-F1
#
_cell.length_a   1.000
_cell.length_b   1.000
_cell.length_c   1.000
_cell.angle_alpha   90.00
_cell.angle_beta   90.00
_cell.angle_gamma   90.00
#
_symmetry.space_group_name_H-M   'P 1'
#
loop_
_entity.id
_entity.type
_entity.pdbx_description
1 polymer ?
#
loop_
_entity_poly.entity_id
_entity_poly.type
_entity_poly.pdbx_seq_one_letter_code
_entity_poly.pdbx_strand_id
1 'polypeptide(L)'
;MKPTDISAPDYFHKVVDCQWACPAHTPVPEYIRLIAEGRYSDAYMINWRSNVFPGILGRTCDRPCEPACRRGRVEEKPVAICRLKRVAADFKDDIKHRLPRPSAKNGKRIALIGGGPASLTVARDLAPLGYHCTVFDSDAKTGGMMRSQIPKFRLPDQVIDEETDYILNLGIEFKGGQRVDSLKKLLSENYDAIFVGSGAPRGRELDVPGRKEAAQHIHIGIDWLASVSFGHTDKIGRRVIVLGGGNTAMDCCRTARRLGGEDVKVIVRSGFEEMKASPWEKEDALHEDIPIFNFMVPIAFTHADG
;
A
#
# COMPACT_ATOMS: atom_id res chain seq x y z
N MET A 1 -34.34 19.78 19.10
CA MET A 1 -33.50 19.22 18.00
C MET A 1 -33.95 19.86 16.70
N LYS A 2 -33.03 20.34 15.86
CA LYS A 2 -33.40 20.76 14.50
C LYS A 2 -33.73 19.50 13.68
N PRO A 3 -34.82 19.48 12.89
CA PRO A 3 -35.10 18.38 11.96
C PRO A 3 -33.92 18.16 11.01
N THR A 4 -33.66 16.90 10.68
CA THR A 4 -32.66 16.55 9.67
C THR A 4 -33.10 17.08 8.31
N ASP A 5 -32.23 17.85 7.65
CA ASP A 5 -32.44 18.29 6.27
C ASP A 5 -32.23 17.11 5.31
N ILE A 6 -33.34 16.61 4.78
CA ILE A 6 -33.37 15.47 3.86
C ILE A 6 -33.20 15.87 2.38
N SER A 7 -33.10 17.18 2.09
CA SER A 7 -32.93 17.68 0.73
C SER A 7 -31.52 17.44 0.18
N ALA A 8 -30.54 17.27 1.06
CA ALA A 8 -29.15 16.94 0.73
C ALA A 8 -28.85 15.47 1.10
N PRO A 9 -28.86 14.53 0.15
CA PRO A 9 -28.69 13.10 0.43
C PRO A 9 -27.34 12.78 1.11
N ASP A 10 -26.31 13.60 0.89
CA ASP A 10 -25.00 13.50 1.54
C ASP A 10 -25.08 13.51 3.08
N TYR A 11 -26.11 14.13 3.66
CA TYR A 11 -26.33 14.12 5.11
C TYR A 11 -26.48 12.69 5.64
N PHE A 12 -27.18 11.81 4.92
CA PHE A 12 -27.37 10.42 5.32
C PHE A 12 -26.09 9.59 5.23
N HIS A 13 -25.18 9.96 4.32
CA HIS A 13 -23.86 9.34 4.21
C HIS A 13 -22.89 9.77 5.34
N LYS A 14 -23.09 10.96 5.92
CA LYS A 14 -22.31 11.46 7.07
C LYS A 14 -22.68 10.86 8.43
N VAL A 15 -23.68 9.97 8.50
CA VAL A 15 -24.10 9.37 9.78
C VAL A 15 -23.05 8.35 10.30
N VAL A 16 -22.17 7.85 9.42
CA VAL A 16 -21.12 6.88 9.75
C VAL A 16 -19.74 7.46 9.41
N ASP A 17 -19.18 8.24 10.35
CA ASP A 17 -17.92 8.98 10.17
C ASP A 17 -16.75 8.11 9.65
N CYS A 18 -16.60 6.90 10.16
CA CYS A 18 -15.54 5.98 9.75
C CYS A 18 -15.70 5.47 8.31
N GLN A 19 -16.94 5.29 7.84
CA GLN A 19 -17.22 4.93 6.45
C GLN A 19 -17.03 6.13 5.53
N TRP A 20 -17.44 7.33 5.97
CA TRP A 20 -17.23 8.56 5.22
C TRP A 20 -15.75 8.90 5.04
N ALA A 21 -14.95 8.72 6.08
CA ALA A 21 -13.51 8.95 6.04
C ALA A 21 -12.73 7.87 5.25
N CYS A 22 -13.34 6.72 4.99
CA CYS A 22 -12.73 5.69 4.15
C CYS A 22 -12.84 6.10 2.67
N PRO A 23 -11.73 6.20 1.91
CA PRO A 23 -11.78 6.55 0.49
C PRO A 23 -12.60 5.58 -0.37
N ALA A 24 -12.71 4.33 0.08
CA ALA A 24 -13.52 3.30 -0.58
C ALA A 24 -14.97 3.23 -0.06
N HIS A 25 -15.36 4.13 0.86
CA HIS A 25 -16.66 4.12 1.53
C HIS A 25 -17.07 2.74 2.06
N THR A 26 -16.10 2.01 2.60
CA THR A 26 -16.33 0.65 3.12
C THR A 26 -17.33 0.68 4.26
N PRO A 27 -18.34 -0.21 4.30
CA PRO A 27 -19.33 -0.26 5.36
C PRO A 27 -18.72 -0.83 6.65
N VAL A 28 -17.96 0.01 7.35
CA VAL A 28 -17.18 -0.35 8.55
C VAL A 28 -18.02 -1.00 9.64
N PRO A 29 -19.19 -0.44 10.04
CA PRO A 29 -20.00 -1.04 11.10
C PRO A 29 -20.53 -2.43 10.74
N GLU A 30 -20.87 -2.65 9.46
CA GLU A 30 -21.44 -3.90 8.98
C GLU A 30 -20.45 -5.05 9.11
N TYR A 31 -19.24 -4.91 8.55
CA TYR A 31 -18.27 -5.99 8.63
C TYR A 31 -17.74 -6.20 10.05
N ILE A 32 -17.67 -5.17 10.89
CA ILE A 32 -17.26 -5.32 12.30
C ILE A 32 -18.29 -6.14 13.08
N ARG A 33 -19.59 -5.94 12.82
CA ARG A 33 -20.63 -6.76 13.44
C ARG A 33 -20.52 -8.22 13.01
N LEU A 34 -20.26 -8.48 11.74
CA LEU A 34 -20.03 -9.84 11.24
C LEU A 34 -18.80 -10.50 11.89
N ILE A 35 -17.72 -9.74 12.13
CA ILE A 35 -16.56 -10.23 12.89
C ILE A 35 -16.96 -10.61 14.32
N ALA A 36 -17.77 -9.78 14.99
CA ALA A 36 -18.24 -10.07 16.36
C ALA A 36 -19.13 -11.32 16.43
N GLU A 37 -19.84 -11.64 15.34
CA GLU A 37 -20.64 -12.86 15.17
C GLU A 37 -19.78 -14.09 14.75
N GLY A 38 -18.45 -13.95 14.61
CA GLY A 38 -17.56 -15.02 14.14
C GLY A 38 -17.65 -15.30 12.64
N ARG A 39 -18.36 -14.46 11.87
CA ARG A 39 -18.63 -14.63 10.44
C ARG A 39 -17.55 -13.95 9.58
N TYR A 40 -16.31 -14.39 9.72
CA TYR A 40 -15.14 -13.76 9.09
C TYR A 40 -15.20 -13.75 7.57
N SER A 41 -15.64 -14.85 6.95
CA SER A 41 -15.82 -14.95 5.49
C SER A 41 -16.83 -13.93 4.97
N ASP A 42 -17.93 -13.69 5.68
CA ASP A 42 -18.92 -12.67 5.32
C ASP A 42 -18.35 -11.26 5.49
N ALA A 43 -17.68 -11.00 6.62
CA ALA A 43 -17.02 -9.72 6.87
C ALA A 43 -15.96 -9.40 5.80
N TYR A 44 -15.18 -10.39 5.38
CA TYR A 44 -14.22 -10.26 4.29
C TYR A 44 -14.92 -9.91 2.98
N MET A 45 -16.00 -10.60 2.62
CA MET A 45 -16.72 -10.30 1.39
C MET A 45 -17.37 -8.91 1.38
N ILE A 46 -17.84 -8.41 2.52
CA ILE A 46 -18.29 -7.02 2.66
C ILE A 46 -17.14 -6.05 2.40
N ASN A 47 -15.96 -6.30 2.95
CA ASN A 47 -14.77 -5.49 2.65
C ASN A 47 -14.38 -5.59 1.16
N TRP A 48 -14.42 -6.79 0.59
CA TRP A 48 -14.01 -7.07 -0.78
C TRP A 48 -14.88 -6.36 -1.80
N ARG A 49 -16.17 -6.09 -1.52
CA ARG A 49 -17.03 -5.32 -2.42
C ARG A 49 -16.50 -3.91 -2.66
N SER A 50 -16.21 -3.19 -1.58
CA SER A 50 -15.72 -1.80 -1.62
C SER A 50 -14.22 -1.68 -1.85
N ASN A 51 -13.42 -2.61 -1.30
CA ASN A 51 -11.97 -2.60 -1.40
C ASN A 51 -11.46 -3.76 -2.23
N VAL A 52 -10.44 -3.50 -3.04
CA VAL A 52 -9.85 -4.52 -3.92
C VAL A 52 -8.98 -5.53 -3.18
N PHE A 53 -8.33 -5.11 -2.08
CA PHE A 53 -7.36 -5.94 -1.35
C PHE A 53 -7.57 -5.94 0.18
N PRO A 54 -8.65 -6.54 0.72
CA PRO A 54 -8.94 -6.47 2.14
C PRO A 54 -7.81 -6.95 3.06
N GLY A 55 -7.15 -8.06 2.72
CA GLY A 55 -6.05 -8.66 3.48
C GLY A 55 -4.77 -7.84 3.49
N ILE A 56 -4.48 -7.13 2.40
CA ILE A 56 -3.40 -6.14 2.34
C ILE A 56 -3.78 -4.90 3.17
N LEU A 57 -4.98 -4.35 2.97
CA LEU A 57 -5.43 -3.14 3.67
C LEU A 57 -5.54 -3.33 5.18
N GLY A 58 -5.85 -4.55 5.66
CA GLY A 58 -5.84 -4.85 7.10
C GLY A 58 -4.46 -4.75 7.76
N ARG A 59 -3.40 -4.67 6.95
CA ARG A 59 -1.99 -4.60 7.40
C ARG A 59 -1.38 -3.23 7.17
N THR A 60 -1.67 -2.60 6.04
CA THR A 60 -0.90 -1.44 5.56
C THR A 60 -1.71 -0.17 5.36
N CYS A 61 -3.03 -0.20 5.57
CA CYS A 61 -3.88 0.98 5.39
C CYS A 61 -3.45 2.13 6.31
N ASP A 62 -3.52 3.36 5.79
CA ASP A 62 -3.29 4.61 6.53
C ASP A 62 -4.44 4.98 7.49
N ARG A 63 -5.43 4.10 7.64
CA ARG A 63 -6.50 4.14 8.65
C ARG A 63 -7.22 5.49 8.79
N PRO A 64 -7.61 6.19 7.71
CA PRO A 64 -8.32 7.48 7.84
C PRO A 64 -9.66 7.35 8.60
N CYS A 65 -10.21 6.14 8.63
CA CYS A 65 -11.43 5.80 9.36
C CYS A 65 -11.27 5.75 10.89
N GLU A 66 -10.07 5.53 11.42
CA GLU A 66 -9.84 5.41 12.88
C GLU A 66 -9.87 6.78 13.57
N PRO A 67 -9.19 7.84 13.08
CA PRO A 67 -9.32 9.19 13.64
C PRO A 67 -10.74 9.74 13.57
N ALA A 68 -11.50 9.38 12.53
CA ALA A 68 -12.90 9.77 12.39
C ALA A 68 -13.86 8.96 13.26
N CYS A 69 -13.40 7.88 13.91
CA CYS A 69 -14.28 6.96 14.62
C CYS A 69 -14.98 7.64 15.81
N ARG A 70 -16.32 7.67 15.78
CA ARG A 70 -17.12 8.23 16.87
C ARG A 70 -16.88 7.59 18.24
N ARG A 71 -16.28 6.39 18.31
CA ARG A 71 -15.95 5.72 19.57
C ARG A 71 -14.96 6.57 20.39
N GLY A 72 -14.06 7.30 19.73
CA GLY A 72 -13.15 8.24 20.40
C GLY A 72 -13.83 9.46 21.05
N ARG A 73 -15.14 9.65 20.86
CA ARG A 73 -15.93 10.69 21.57
C ARG A 73 -16.38 10.26 22.96
N VAL A 74 -16.39 8.95 23.21
CA VAL A 74 -16.88 8.36 24.48
C VAL A 74 -15.81 7.51 25.17
N GLU A 75 -14.84 6.99 24.42
CA GLU A 75 -13.66 6.27 24.92
C GLU A 75 -12.38 7.03 24.57
N GLU A 76 -11.26 6.69 25.22
CA GLU A 76 -9.95 7.25 24.91
C GLU A 76 -9.41 6.86 23.52
N LYS A 77 -9.80 5.69 23.00
CA LYS A 77 -9.24 5.12 21.76
C LYS A 77 -10.33 4.79 20.72
N PRO A 78 -10.07 5.02 19.42
CA PRO A 78 -10.96 4.56 18.37
C PRO A 78 -10.98 3.04 18.27
N VAL A 79 -11.97 2.50 17.56
CA VAL A 79 -11.97 1.08 17.19
C VAL A 79 -10.77 0.80 16.29
N ALA A 80 -10.06 -0.30 16.51
CA ALA A 80 -8.93 -0.75 15.67
C ALA A 80 -9.42 -1.36 14.33
N ILE A 81 -10.09 -0.53 13.53
CA ILE A 81 -10.78 -0.88 12.29
C ILE A 81 -9.85 -1.59 11.29
N CYS A 82 -8.61 -1.12 11.14
CA CYS A 82 -7.61 -1.73 10.25
C CYS A 82 -7.24 -3.14 10.72
N ARG A 83 -6.99 -3.32 12.03
CA ARG A 83 -6.66 -4.64 12.60
C ARG A 83 -7.83 -5.61 12.52
N LEU A 84 -9.07 -5.14 12.71
CA LEU A 84 -10.27 -5.97 12.52
C LEU A 84 -10.44 -6.40 11.06
N LYS A 85 -10.09 -5.56 10.09
CA LYS A 85 -10.05 -5.96 8.68
C LYS A 85 -9.05 -7.10 8.45
N ARG A 86 -7.88 -7.05 9.09
CA ARG A 86 -6.93 -8.17 9.07
C ARG A 86 -7.51 -9.43 9.71
N VAL A 87 -8.21 -9.33 10.85
CA VAL A 87 -8.88 -10.49 11.47
C VAL A 87 -9.84 -11.15 10.48
N ALA A 88 -10.68 -10.38 9.78
CA ALA A 88 -11.56 -10.95 8.76
C ALA A 88 -10.79 -11.65 7.63
N ALA A 89 -9.66 -11.09 7.18
CA ALA A 89 -8.85 -11.69 6.11
C ALA A 89 -8.08 -12.95 6.55
N ASP A 90 -7.61 -12.99 7.80
CA ASP A 90 -6.78 -14.07 8.34
C ASP A 90 -7.63 -15.27 8.78
N PHE A 91 -8.88 -15.04 9.21
CA PHE A 91 -9.80 -16.08 9.70
C PHE A 91 -10.92 -16.47 8.73
N LYS A 92 -10.97 -15.90 7.52
CA LYS A 92 -11.91 -16.36 6.48
C LYS A 92 -11.58 -17.79 6.02
N ASP A 93 -12.61 -18.49 5.58
CA ASP A 93 -12.48 -19.73 4.81
C ASP A 93 -12.16 -19.43 3.33
N ASP A 94 -12.08 -20.45 2.49
CA ASP A 94 -11.93 -20.26 1.04
C ASP A 94 -13.15 -19.53 0.44
N ILE A 95 -12.89 -18.32 -0.08
CA ILE A 95 -13.90 -17.44 -0.67
C ILE A 95 -13.97 -17.52 -2.19
N LYS A 96 -13.16 -18.34 -2.88
CA LYS A 96 -13.11 -18.40 -4.36
C LYS A 96 -14.48 -18.63 -4.99
N HIS A 97 -15.32 -19.45 -4.37
CA HIS A 97 -16.68 -19.73 -4.84
C HIS A 97 -17.65 -18.54 -4.70
N ARG A 98 -17.30 -17.53 -3.89
CA ARG A 98 -18.06 -16.29 -3.64
C ARG A 98 -17.62 -15.13 -4.51
N LEU A 99 -16.47 -15.26 -5.19
CA LEU A 99 -15.97 -14.25 -6.10
C LEU A 99 -16.81 -14.19 -7.38
N PRO A 100 -16.93 -13.02 -8.02
CA PRO A 100 -17.64 -12.91 -9.29
C PRO A 100 -16.98 -13.81 -10.34
N ARG A 101 -17.79 -14.38 -11.22
CA ARG A 101 -17.30 -15.12 -12.38
C ARG A 101 -17.30 -14.20 -13.60
N PRO A 102 -16.31 -14.31 -14.49
CA PRO A 102 -16.32 -13.58 -15.75
C PRO A 102 -17.58 -13.92 -16.55
N SER A 103 -18.25 -12.90 -17.09
CA SER A 103 -19.34 -13.09 -18.06
C SER A 103 -18.79 -13.43 -19.45
N ALA A 104 -19.69 -13.70 -20.41
CA ALA A 104 -19.31 -13.90 -21.80
C ALA A 104 -18.48 -12.71 -22.31
N LYS A 105 -17.42 -12.99 -23.09
CA LYS A 105 -16.54 -11.95 -23.59
C LYS A 105 -17.32 -10.96 -24.46
N ASN A 106 -17.19 -9.67 -24.17
CA ASN A 106 -17.91 -8.59 -24.86
C ASN A 106 -17.17 -8.08 -26.12
N GLY A 107 -16.06 -8.72 -26.48
CA GLY A 107 -15.24 -8.37 -27.64
C GLY A 107 -14.29 -7.18 -27.44
N LYS A 108 -14.29 -6.52 -26.27
CA LYS A 108 -13.45 -5.34 -25.98
C LYS A 108 -12.17 -5.70 -25.26
N ARG A 109 -11.05 -5.13 -25.72
CA ARG A 109 -9.69 -5.39 -25.22
C ARG A 109 -9.14 -4.16 -24.52
N ILE A 110 -8.67 -4.33 -23.27
CA ILE A 110 -8.17 -3.26 -22.42
C ILE A 110 -6.72 -3.57 -22.02
N ALA A 111 -5.81 -2.65 -22.31
CA ALA A 111 -4.43 -2.73 -21.83
C ALA A 111 -4.28 -1.95 -20.51
N LEU A 112 -3.62 -2.55 -19.53
CA LEU A 112 -3.40 -1.98 -18.21
C LEU A 112 -1.89 -1.91 -17.96
N ILE A 113 -1.33 -0.71 -17.88
CA ILE A 113 0.11 -0.51 -17.68
C ILE A 113 0.41 -0.44 -16.17
N GLY A 114 1.27 -1.33 -15.69
CA GLY A 114 1.56 -1.56 -14.27
C GLY A 114 0.61 -2.60 -13.68
N GLY A 115 1.16 -3.56 -12.95
CA GLY A 115 0.48 -4.62 -12.20
C GLY A 115 0.31 -4.29 -10.73
N GLY A 116 0.27 -3.00 -10.38
CA GLY A 116 0.00 -2.50 -9.04
C GLY A 116 -1.50 -2.37 -8.71
N PRO A 117 -1.83 -1.83 -7.52
CA PRO A 117 -3.20 -1.78 -7.02
C PRO A 117 -4.22 -1.11 -7.95
N ALA A 118 -3.83 -0.04 -8.63
CA ALA A 118 -4.72 0.71 -9.51
C ALA A 118 -5.19 -0.11 -10.72
N SER A 119 -4.25 -0.66 -11.49
CA SER A 119 -4.59 -1.48 -12.67
C SER A 119 -5.31 -2.77 -12.29
N LEU A 120 -4.92 -3.40 -11.19
CA LEU A 120 -5.61 -4.60 -10.70
C LEU A 120 -7.05 -4.31 -10.26
N THR A 121 -7.32 -3.11 -9.72
CA THR A 121 -8.69 -2.64 -9.44
C THR A 121 -9.51 -2.55 -10.73
N VAL A 122 -8.96 -1.90 -11.75
CA VAL A 122 -9.61 -1.79 -13.07
C VAL A 122 -9.86 -3.18 -13.67
N ALA A 123 -8.87 -4.07 -13.60
CA ALA A 123 -8.98 -5.45 -14.08
C ALA A 123 -10.11 -6.22 -13.37
N ARG A 124 -10.14 -6.15 -12.03
CA ARG A 124 -11.16 -6.78 -11.19
C ARG A 124 -12.56 -6.34 -11.56
N ASP A 125 -12.78 -5.05 -11.82
CA ASP A 125 -14.11 -4.51 -12.05
C ASP A 125 -14.58 -4.74 -13.49
N LEU A 126 -13.66 -4.77 -14.47
CA LEU A 126 -13.98 -4.99 -15.88
C LEU A 126 -14.13 -6.48 -16.25
N ALA A 127 -13.39 -7.39 -15.63
CA ALA A 127 -13.45 -8.81 -15.99
C ALA A 127 -14.85 -9.46 -15.82
N PRO A 128 -15.61 -9.20 -14.74
CA PRO A 128 -16.99 -9.66 -14.60
C PRO A 128 -17.92 -9.14 -15.70
N LEU A 129 -17.60 -7.99 -16.33
CA LEU A 129 -18.36 -7.39 -17.43
C LEU A 129 -17.96 -7.91 -18.82
N GLY A 130 -17.08 -8.91 -18.89
CA GLY A 130 -16.71 -9.60 -20.12
C GLY A 130 -15.56 -8.95 -20.89
N TYR A 131 -14.91 -7.92 -20.35
CA TYR A 131 -13.74 -7.32 -21.01
C TYR A 131 -12.54 -8.27 -21.00
N HIS A 132 -11.70 -8.17 -22.03
CA HIS A 132 -10.40 -8.82 -22.08
C HIS A 132 -9.31 -7.87 -21.58
N CYS A 133 -8.88 -8.06 -20.34
CA CYS A 133 -7.85 -7.23 -19.72
C CYS A 133 -6.47 -7.89 -19.83
N THR A 134 -5.49 -7.15 -20.35
CA THR A 134 -4.08 -7.52 -20.35
C THR A 134 -3.32 -6.54 -19.45
N VAL A 135 -2.67 -7.04 -18.40
CA VAL A 135 -1.83 -6.28 -17.48
C VAL A 135 -0.37 -6.45 -17.89
N PHE A 136 0.34 -5.34 -18.11
CA PHE A 136 1.78 -5.32 -18.40
C PHE A 136 2.53 -4.78 -17.19
N ASP A 137 3.58 -5.46 -16.75
CA ASP A 137 4.46 -4.95 -15.69
C ASP A 137 5.92 -5.31 -16.00
N SER A 138 6.85 -4.44 -15.59
CA SER A 138 8.28 -4.73 -15.64
C SER A 138 8.70 -5.83 -14.67
N ASP A 139 7.98 -5.99 -13.56
CA ASP A 139 8.25 -7.01 -12.56
C ASP A 139 7.67 -8.37 -12.97
N ALA A 140 8.26 -9.44 -12.46
CA ALA A 140 7.84 -10.80 -12.77
C ALA A 140 6.51 -11.20 -12.13
N LYS A 141 6.08 -10.49 -11.08
CA LYS A 141 4.83 -10.74 -10.34
C LYS A 141 4.05 -9.44 -10.19
N THR A 142 2.73 -9.55 -10.12
CA THR A 142 1.83 -8.45 -9.77
C THR A 142 2.06 -7.99 -8.33
N GLY A 143 1.59 -6.78 -8.04
CA GLY A 143 1.68 -6.14 -6.73
C GLY A 143 2.31 -4.76 -6.81
N GLY A 144 3.23 -4.52 -7.75
CA GLY A 144 3.94 -3.25 -7.85
C GLY A 144 4.51 -2.83 -6.48
N MET A 145 4.27 -1.58 -6.08
CA MET A 145 4.84 -1.03 -4.84
C MET A 145 4.42 -1.75 -3.55
N MET A 146 3.24 -2.39 -3.48
CA MET A 146 2.92 -3.17 -2.27
C MET A 146 3.82 -4.40 -2.11
N ARG A 147 4.37 -4.94 -3.22
CA ARG A 147 5.37 -6.01 -3.19
C ARG A 147 6.79 -5.46 -3.07
N SER A 148 7.11 -4.44 -3.85
CA SER A 148 8.50 -3.99 -3.97
C SER A 148 8.93 -3.06 -2.82
N GLN A 149 7.99 -2.35 -2.17
CA GLN A 149 8.34 -1.29 -1.20
C GLN A 149 7.92 -1.59 0.22
N ILE A 150 6.83 -2.33 0.45
CA ILE A 150 6.38 -2.61 1.80
C ILE A 150 7.16 -3.81 2.35
N PRO A 151 7.88 -3.67 3.49
CA PRO A 151 8.67 -4.77 4.02
C PRO A 151 7.82 -5.97 4.44
N LYS A 152 8.40 -7.18 4.30
CA LYS A 152 7.72 -8.46 4.58
C LYS A 152 7.19 -8.59 6.01
N PHE A 153 7.81 -7.89 6.97
CA PHE A 153 7.34 -7.87 8.36
C PHE A 153 6.04 -7.07 8.55
N ARG A 154 5.71 -6.16 7.62
CA ARG A 154 4.41 -5.45 7.57
C ARG A 154 3.42 -6.16 6.65
N LEU A 155 3.88 -6.58 5.47
CA LEU A 155 3.05 -7.21 4.45
C LEU A 155 3.73 -8.46 3.87
N PRO A 156 3.34 -9.67 4.30
CA PRO A 156 3.91 -10.92 3.80
C PRO A 156 3.56 -11.17 2.32
N ASP A 157 4.52 -11.72 1.56
CA ASP A 157 4.35 -12.04 0.14
C ASP A 157 3.14 -12.94 -0.14
N GLN A 158 2.87 -13.92 0.75
CA GLN A 158 1.72 -14.83 0.62
C GLN A 158 0.37 -14.10 0.61
N VAL A 159 0.26 -13.01 1.38
CA VAL A 159 -0.97 -12.19 1.42
C VAL A 159 -1.14 -11.41 0.12
N ILE A 160 -0.03 -10.93 -0.45
CA ILE A 160 -0.03 -10.26 -1.76
C ILE A 160 -0.42 -11.26 -2.85
N ASP A 161 0.24 -12.43 -2.86
CA ASP A 161 -0.01 -13.49 -3.84
C ASP A 161 -1.49 -13.90 -3.79
N GLU A 162 -2.04 -14.23 -2.61
CA GLU A 162 -3.47 -14.59 -2.45
C GLU A 162 -4.42 -13.51 -3.01
N GLU A 163 -4.23 -12.26 -2.59
CA GLU A 163 -5.11 -11.15 -2.94
C GLU A 163 -5.02 -10.77 -4.43
N THR A 164 -3.82 -10.82 -5.02
CA THR A 164 -3.64 -10.57 -6.46
C THR A 164 -4.13 -11.74 -7.31
N ASP A 165 -3.99 -12.98 -6.83
CA ASP A 165 -4.46 -14.17 -7.53
C ASP A 165 -5.98 -14.22 -7.61
N TYR A 166 -6.71 -13.70 -6.61
CA TYR A 166 -8.18 -13.55 -6.72
C TYR A 166 -8.59 -12.73 -7.94
N ILE A 167 -7.78 -11.76 -8.36
CA ILE A 167 -8.03 -10.92 -9.52
C ILE A 167 -7.53 -11.61 -10.80
N LEU A 168 -6.31 -12.15 -10.79
CA LEU A 168 -5.76 -12.84 -11.96
C LEU A 168 -6.62 -14.04 -12.40
N ASN A 169 -7.18 -14.77 -11.44
CA ASN A 169 -8.07 -15.91 -11.68
C ASN A 169 -9.44 -15.52 -12.26
N LEU A 170 -9.75 -14.22 -12.43
CA LEU A 170 -10.88 -13.73 -13.24
C LEU A 170 -10.58 -13.79 -14.76
N GLY A 171 -9.50 -14.48 -15.16
CA GLY A 171 -9.09 -14.59 -16.57
C GLY A 171 -8.40 -13.34 -17.09
N ILE A 172 -7.64 -12.66 -16.21
CA ILE A 172 -6.79 -11.53 -16.58
C ILE A 172 -5.50 -12.09 -17.19
N GLU A 173 -5.10 -11.58 -18.36
CA GLU A 173 -3.81 -11.91 -18.94
C GLU A 173 -2.74 -11.05 -18.26
N PHE A 174 -1.75 -11.68 -17.63
CA PHE A 174 -0.61 -10.97 -17.03
C PHE A 174 0.67 -11.20 -17.84
N LYS A 175 1.26 -10.09 -18.29
CA LYS A 175 2.54 -10.04 -19.00
C LYS A 175 3.60 -9.43 -18.08
N GLY A 176 4.07 -10.23 -17.13
CA GLY A 176 5.19 -9.89 -16.25
C GLY A 176 6.52 -9.87 -17.01
N GLY A 177 7.48 -9.07 -16.53
CA GLY A 177 8.76 -8.86 -17.20
C GLY A 177 8.66 -8.03 -18.49
N GLN A 178 7.51 -7.44 -18.80
CA GLN A 178 7.26 -6.63 -20.00
C GLN A 178 7.04 -5.17 -19.64
N ARG A 179 8.15 -4.42 -19.58
CA ARG A 179 8.10 -2.97 -19.42
C ARG A 179 7.51 -2.31 -20.67
N VAL A 180 6.49 -1.47 -20.48
CA VAL A 180 6.00 -0.57 -21.53
C VAL A 180 6.85 0.70 -21.53
N ASP A 181 7.73 0.82 -22.52
CA ASP A 181 8.61 1.98 -22.75
C ASP A 181 8.06 2.97 -23.80
N SER A 182 7.08 2.54 -24.60
CA SER A 182 6.48 3.33 -25.68
C SER A 182 4.96 3.17 -25.73
N LEU A 183 4.25 4.23 -25.33
CA LEU A 183 2.79 4.28 -25.49
C LEU A 183 2.37 4.24 -26.95
N LYS A 184 3.18 4.79 -27.87
CA LYS A 184 2.94 4.73 -29.32
C LYS A 184 2.91 3.30 -29.83
N LYS A 185 3.82 2.43 -29.35
CA LYS A 185 3.84 1.01 -29.71
C LYS A 185 2.58 0.32 -29.19
N LEU A 186 2.23 0.53 -27.91
CA LEU A 186 1.04 -0.07 -27.33
C LEU A 186 -0.27 0.36 -28.02
N LEU A 187 -0.36 1.64 -28.41
CA LEU A 187 -1.49 2.17 -29.20
C LEU A 187 -1.64 1.50 -30.57
N SER A 188 -0.56 0.94 -31.13
CA SER A 188 -0.62 0.19 -32.40
C SER A 188 -1.11 -1.25 -32.25
N GLU A 189 -1.27 -1.77 -31.02
CA GLU A 189 -1.69 -3.16 -30.74
C GLU A 189 -3.21 -3.38 -30.73
N ASN A 190 -3.98 -2.40 -31.24
CA ASN A 190 -5.45 -2.46 -31.40
C ASN A 190 -6.21 -2.81 -30.10
N TYR A 191 -5.85 -2.13 -29.00
CA TYR A 191 -6.64 -2.14 -27.76
C TYR A 191 -7.74 -1.07 -27.85
N ASP A 192 -8.94 -1.36 -27.34
CA ASP A 192 -10.06 -0.41 -27.30
C ASP A 192 -9.83 0.70 -26.27
N ALA A 193 -9.12 0.41 -25.18
CA ALA A 193 -8.70 1.39 -24.19
C ALA A 193 -7.38 1.01 -23.52
N ILE A 194 -6.69 2.02 -23.00
CA ILE A 194 -5.44 1.87 -22.26
C ILE A 194 -5.59 2.61 -20.92
N PHE A 195 -5.31 1.92 -19.82
CA PHE A 195 -5.21 2.51 -18.49
C PHE A 195 -3.74 2.58 -18.07
N VAL A 196 -3.30 3.73 -17.55
CA VAL A 196 -1.93 3.94 -17.09
C VAL A 196 -1.90 3.96 -15.56
N GLY A 197 -1.50 2.84 -14.97
CA GLY A 197 -1.36 2.62 -13.53
C GLY A 197 0.08 2.31 -13.09
N SER A 198 1.08 2.88 -13.77
CA SER A 198 2.51 2.60 -13.56
C SER A 198 3.11 3.17 -12.26
N GLY A 199 2.34 3.97 -11.52
CA GLY A 199 2.78 4.57 -10.26
C GLY A 199 3.87 5.64 -10.42
N ALA A 200 4.61 5.90 -9.33
CA ALA A 200 5.68 6.90 -9.29
C ALA A 200 7.02 6.28 -8.83
N PRO A 201 7.65 5.42 -9.65
CA PRO A 201 8.77 4.57 -9.24
C PRO A 201 10.12 5.31 -9.15
N ARG A 202 10.13 6.65 -9.07
CA ARG A 202 11.37 7.44 -9.00
C ARG A 202 11.53 8.06 -7.63
N GLY A 203 12.67 7.79 -7.00
CA GLY A 203 13.04 8.40 -5.74
C GLY A 203 13.49 9.84 -5.93
N ARG A 204 13.61 10.55 -4.81
CA ARG A 204 14.15 11.91 -4.79
C ARG A 204 15.60 11.85 -4.37
N GLU A 205 16.47 12.40 -5.22
CA GLU A 205 17.87 12.61 -4.89
C GLU A 205 18.04 13.82 -3.97
N LEU A 206 19.13 13.80 -3.20
CA LEU A 206 19.58 14.92 -2.39
C LEU A 206 20.87 15.47 -2.99
N ASP A 207 20.81 16.69 -3.52
CA ASP A 207 21.96 17.37 -4.10
C ASP A 207 22.65 18.23 -3.06
N VAL A 208 23.71 17.68 -2.46
CA VAL A 208 24.57 18.34 -1.47
C VAL A 208 26.03 17.94 -1.73
N PRO A 209 27.01 18.77 -1.30
CA PRO A 209 28.42 18.44 -1.42
C PRO A 209 28.75 17.03 -0.89
N GLY A 210 29.63 16.29 -1.58
CA GLY A 210 30.03 14.94 -1.21
C GLY A 210 29.10 13.80 -1.65
N ARG A 211 27.91 14.12 -2.20
CA ARG A 211 26.92 13.11 -2.64
C ARG A 211 27.49 12.14 -3.69
N LYS A 212 28.34 12.61 -4.60
CA LYS A 212 28.93 11.80 -5.67
C LYS A 212 30.09 10.97 -5.16
N GLU A 213 30.92 11.57 -4.33
CA GLU A 213 32.10 10.98 -3.70
C GLU A 213 31.71 9.83 -2.78
N ALA A 214 30.60 9.96 -2.04
CA ALA A 214 30.06 8.94 -1.15
C ALA A 214 29.00 8.03 -1.82
N ALA A 215 28.85 8.05 -3.15
CA ALA A 215 27.72 7.41 -3.83
C ALA A 215 27.58 5.90 -3.55
N GLN A 216 28.68 5.20 -3.26
CA GLN A 216 28.68 3.77 -2.93
C GLN A 216 27.96 3.44 -1.61
N HIS A 217 27.83 4.43 -0.71
CA HIS A 217 27.20 4.27 0.60
C HIS A 217 25.84 4.96 0.71
N ILE A 218 25.34 5.54 -0.40
CA ILE A 218 24.09 6.27 -0.44
C ILE A 218 23.10 5.51 -1.30
N HIS A 219 21.98 5.12 -0.69
CA HIS A 219 20.90 4.43 -1.38
C HIS A 219 19.64 5.27 -1.38
N ILE A 220 18.94 5.27 -2.51
CA ILE A 220 17.61 5.85 -2.61
C ILE A 220 16.62 4.86 -1.99
N GLY A 221 15.84 5.34 -1.02
CA GLY A 221 15.02 4.45 -0.17
C GLY A 221 14.12 3.50 -0.94
N ILE A 222 13.48 3.96 -2.03
CA ILE A 222 12.60 3.09 -2.82
C ILE A 222 13.38 2.02 -3.60
N ASP A 223 14.58 2.33 -4.07
CA ASP A 223 15.41 1.39 -4.82
C ASP A 223 16.03 0.39 -3.85
N TRP A 224 16.40 0.87 -2.67
CA TRP A 224 16.95 0.05 -1.59
C TRP A 224 15.93 -0.96 -1.05
N LEU A 225 14.70 -0.51 -0.75
CA LEU A 225 13.62 -1.41 -0.29
C LEU A 225 13.27 -2.45 -1.37
N ALA A 226 13.22 -2.05 -2.64
CA ALA A 226 13.04 -3.00 -3.74
C ALA A 226 14.18 -4.03 -3.81
N SER A 227 15.43 -3.58 -3.68
CA SER A 227 16.61 -4.45 -3.63
C SER A 227 16.52 -5.48 -2.51
N VAL A 228 16.06 -5.07 -1.31
CA VAL A 228 15.83 -5.98 -0.18
C VAL A 228 14.69 -6.95 -0.47
N SER A 229 13.54 -6.46 -0.95
CA SER A 229 12.35 -7.28 -1.24
C SER A 229 12.62 -8.38 -2.25
N PHE A 230 13.46 -8.09 -3.26
CA PHE A 230 13.88 -9.05 -4.29
C PHE A 230 15.13 -9.87 -3.92
N GLY A 231 15.68 -9.69 -2.71
CA GLY A 231 16.80 -10.48 -2.20
C GLY A 231 18.16 -10.12 -2.79
N HIS A 232 18.30 -8.95 -3.41
CA HIS A 232 19.59 -8.42 -3.87
C HIS A 232 20.39 -7.75 -2.74
N THR A 233 19.75 -7.46 -1.61
CA THR A 233 20.39 -6.89 -0.42
C THR A 233 19.92 -7.62 0.83
N ASP A 234 20.85 -8.26 1.53
CA ASP A 234 20.60 -9.08 2.73
C ASP A 234 21.37 -8.60 3.97
N LYS A 235 22.20 -7.56 3.83
CA LYS A 235 22.99 -6.96 4.89
C LYS A 235 23.10 -5.45 4.74
N ILE A 236 23.40 -4.77 5.83
CA ILE A 236 23.73 -3.34 5.84
C ILE A 236 24.92 -3.05 6.76
N GLY A 237 25.50 -1.86 6.65
CA GLY A 237 26.55 -1.39 7.55
C GLY A 237 26.05 -1.21 8.99
N ARG A 238 26.98 -1.24 9.95
CA ARG A 238 26.67 -1.14 11.39
C ARG A 238 26.00 0.19 11.77
N ARG A 239 26.41 1.29 11.14
CA ARG A 239 25.86 2.64 11.35
C ARG A 239 25.06 3.07 10.13
N VAL A 240 23.80 3.44 10.34
CA VAL A 240 22.87 3.77 9.25
C VAL A 240 22.16 5.08 9.57
N ILE A 241 22.20 6.00 8.61
CA ILE A 241 21.44 7.25 8.65
C ILE A 241 20.34 7.15 7.59
N VAL A 242 19.09 7.28 8.02
CA VAL A 242 17.93 7.35 7.12
C VAL A 242 17.44 8.79 7.05
N LEU A 243 17.49 9.38 5.86
CA LEU A 243 17.07 10.76 5.62
C LEU A 243 15.62 10.78 5.14
N GLY A 244 14.71 11.34 5.95
CA GLY A 244 13.31 11.52 5.56
C GLY A 244 12.31 11.30 6.69
N GLY A 245 11.09 11.78 6.49
CA GLY A 245 10.01 11.73 7.49
C GLY A 245 8.70 11.14 6.99
N GLY A 246 8.72 10.33 5.92
CA GLY A 246 7.56 9.61 5.40
C GLY A 246 7.59 8.13 5.72
N ASN A 247 6.53 7.39 5.35
CA ASN A 247 6.45 5.94 5.59
C ASN A 247 7.65 5.17 4.99
N THR A 248 8.15 5.57 3.81
CA THR A 248 9.37 5.00 3.23
C THR A 248 10.58 5.10 4.16
N ALA A 249 10.73 6.20 4.91
CA ALA A 249 11.84 6.34 5.86
C ALA A 249 11.68 5.39 7.05
N MET A 250 10.45 5.21 7.55
CA MET A 250 10.15 4.25 8.63
C MET A 250 10.40 2.81 8.17
N ASP A 251 9.98 2.47 6.96
CA ASP A 251 10.25 1.16 6.37
C ASP A 251 11.76 0.94 6.17
N CYS A 252 12.49 1.96 5.70
CA CYS A 252 13.94 1.88 5.51
C CYS A 252 14.67 1.64 6.84
N CYS A 253 14.38 2.41 7.89
CA CYS A 253 15.13 2.30 9.15
C CYS A 253 14.85 0.97 9.86
N ARG A 254 13.59 0.53 9.91
CA ARG A 254 13.19 -0.74 10.52
C ARG A 254 13.72 -1.94 9.73
N THR A 255 13.81 -1.83 8.41
CA THR A 255 14.46 -2.85 7.58
C THR A 255 15.97 -2.87 7.83
N ALA A 256 16.63 -1.71 7.91
CA ALA A 256 18.07 -1.63 8.18
C ALA A 256 18.43 -2.27 9.53
N ARG A 257 17.61 -2.05 10.56
CA ARG A 257 17.76 -2.72 11.88
C ARG A 257 17.72 -4.25 11.76
N ARG A 258 16.81 -4.78 10.96
CA ARG A 258 16.66 -6.23 10.73
C ARG A 258 17.79 -6.84 9.89
N LEU A 259 18.42 -6.05 9.02
CA LEU A 259 19.56 -6.48 8.19
C LEU A 259 20.92 -6.34 8.91
N GLY A 260 20.92 -6.12 10.23
CA GLY A 260 22.14 -6.07 11.04
C GLY A 260 22.64 -4.66 11.39
N GLY A 261 21.86 -3.61 11.12
CA GLY A 261 22.18 -2.26 11.58
C GLY A 261 22.17 -2.16 13.11
N GLU A 262 23.31 -1.81 13.71
CA GLU A 262 23.49 -1.67 15.16
C GLU A 262 23.08 -0.29 15.66
N ASP A 263 23.42 0.75 14.90
CA ASP A 263 23.15 2.16 15.19
C ASP A 263 22.40 2.77 14.01
N VAL A 264 21.08 2.67 14.04
CA VAL A 264 20.17 3.18 13.00
C VAL A 264 19.49 4.44 13.52
N LYS A 265 19.57 5.53 12.76
CA LYS A 265 18.95 6.81 13.11
C LYS A 265 18.13 7.35 11.96
N VAL A 266 17.00 7.98 12.27
CA VAL A 266 16.22 8.76 11.30
C VAL A 266 16.51 10.24 11.50
N ILE A 267 16.84 10.94 10.42
CA ILE A 267 17.08 12.38 10.40
C ILE A 267 16.03 13.04 9.53
N VAL A 268 15.32 14.02 10.09
CA VAL A 268 14.25 14.73 9.41
C VAL A 268 14.39 16.24 9.55
N ARG A 269 14.10 16.95 8.46
CA ARG A 269 14.21 18.42 8.38
C ARG A 269 13.07 19.18 9.08
N SER A 270 11.92 18.54 9.26
CA SER A 270 10.72 19.11 9.87
C SER A 270 10.63 18.76 11.35
N GLY A 271 9.63 19.29 12.04
CA GLY A 271 9.24 18.81 13.37
C GLY A 271 8.70 17.37 13.33
N PHE A 272 8.69 16.72 14.50
CA PHE A 272 8.22 15.34 14.65
C PHE A 272 6.71 15.20 14.34
N GLU A 273 5.91 16.19 14.74
CA GLU A 273 4.46 16.23 14.46
C GLU A 273 4.13 16.54 13.00
N GLU A 274 5.05 17.19 12.28
CA GLU A 274 4.90 17.54 10.86
C GLU A 274 5.35 16.41 9.92
N MET A 275 5.89 15.32 10.47
CA MET A 275 6.28 14.15 9.68
C MET A 275 5.08 13.59 8.92
N LYS A 276 5.32 13.19 7.67
CA LYS A 276 4.31 12.54 6.83
C LYS A 276 4.07 11.08 7.21
N ALA A 277 4.99 10.48 7.95
CA ALA A 277 4.87 9.13 8.43
C ALA A 277 3.70 9.02 9.42
N SER A 278 2.93 7.94 9.31
CA SER A 278 1.80 7.73 10.20
C SER A 278 2.26 7.59 11.66
N PRO A 279 1.47 8.04 12.65
CA PRO A 279 1.87 8.01 14.07
C PRO A 279 2.36 6.64 14.56
N TRP A 280 1.67 5.56 14.16
CA TRP A 280 2.06 4.19 14.53
C TRP A 280 3.35 3.71 13.85
N GLU A 281 3.71 4.22 12.67
CA GLU A 281 5.00 3.87 12.05
C GLU A 281 6.16 4.55 12.78
N LYS A 282 5.94 5.77 13.28
CA LYS A 282 6.89 6.48 14.16
C LYS A 282 7.05 5.75 15.49
N GLU A 283 5.93 5.36 16.11
CA GLU A 283 5.89 4.61 17.36
C GLU A 283 6.62 3.26 17.24
N ASP A 284 6.33 2.49 16.19
CA ASP A 284 7.01 1.22 15.92
C ASP A 284 8.52 1.39 15.74
N ALA A 285 8.97 2.45 15.05
CA ALA A 285 10.40 2.72 14.90
C ALA A 285 11.07 3.03 16.25
N LEU A 286 10.42 3.83 17.10
CA LEU A 286 10.91 4.14 18.44
C LEU A 286 10.95 2.89 19.34
N HIS A 287 9.94 2.01 19.26
CA HIS A 287 9.92 0.73 19.96
C HIS A 287 11.01 -0.25 19.50
N GLU A 288 11.59 -0.04 18.32
CA GLU A 288 12.73 -0.79 17.80
C GLU A 288 14.09 -0.14 18.11
N ASP A 289 14.10 0.82 19.05
CA ASP A 289 15.27 1.61 19.49
C ASP A 289 15.90 2.44 18.37
N ILE A 290 15.07 2.94 17.43
CA ILE A 290 15.52 3.79 16.31
C ILE A 290 15.18 5.25 16.63
N PRO A 291 16.14 6.07 17.12
CA PRO A 291 15.89 7.46 17.43
C PRO A 291 15.59 8.29 16.16
N ILE A 292 14.67 9.25 16.31
CA ILE A 292 14.28 10.21 15.29
C ILE A 292 14.76 11.60 15.71
N PHE A 293 15.65 12.19 14.92
CA PHE A 293 16.16 13.55 15.13
C PHE A 293 15.47 14.51 14.17
N ASN A 294 14.73 15.46 14.73
CA ASN A 294 13.97 16.47 14.02
C ASN A 294 14.76 17.78 13.86
N PHE A 295 14.28 18.64 12.95
CA PHE A 295 14.89 19.94 12.61
C PHE A 295 16.36 19.86 12.17
N MET A 296 16.76 18.75 11.56
CA MET A 296 18.12 18.55 11.05
C MET A 296 18.12 18.54 9.53
N VAL A 297 18.77 19.55 8.94
CA VAL A 297 18.93 19.66 7.49
C VAL A 297 20.32 19.13 7.11
N PRO A 298 20.42 18.11 6.24
CA PRO A 298 21.71 17.61 5.79
C PRO A 298 22.43 18.68 4.95
N ILE A 299 23.69 18.96 5.28
CA ILE A 299 24.50 20.01 4.63
C ILE A 299 25.51 19.45 3.62
N ALA A 300 26.05 18.26 3.89
CA ALA A 300 27.06 17.60 3.06
C ALA A 300 27.16 16.12 3.47
N PHE A 301 27.61 15.28 2.55
CA PHE A 301 28.17 13.97 2.85
C PHE A 301 29.68 14.11 2.98
N THR A 302 30.25 13.57 4.06
CA THR A 302 31.70 13.51 4.23
C THR A 302 32.11 12.04 4.17
N HIS A 303 33.18 11.78 3.42
CA HIS A 303 33.77 10.45 3.29
C HIS A 303 35.25 10.62 3.61
N ALA A 304 35.64 10.15 4.79
CA ALA A 304 36.99 10.26 5.31
C ALA A 304 37.46 8.85 5.69
N ASP A 305 38.61 8.45 5.17
CA ASP A 305 39.28 7.17 5.44
C ASP A 305 38.55 5.89 4.98
N GLY A 306 37.58 6.01 4.06
CA GLY A 306 36.79 4.88 3.54
C GLY A 306 35.60 4.54 4.43
#